data_AF-A0A378F9M5-F1
#
_entry.id   AF-A0A378F9M5-F1
#
_cell.length_a   1.000
_cell.length_b   1.000
_cell.length_c   1.000
_cell.angle_alpha   90.00
_cell.angle_beta   90.00
_cell.angle_gamma   90.00
#
_symmetry.space_group_name_H-M   'P 1'
#
loop_
_entity.id
_entity.type
_entity.pdbx_description
1 polymer ?
#
loop_
_entity_poly.entity_id
_entity_poly.type
_entity_poly.pdbx_seq_one_letter_code
_entity_poly.pdbx_strand_id
1 'polypeptide(L)'
;MAPEYHDLAVGNLGGIPTPVAIVLALWLAAWLVTERTLWGKYVRAIGQNSEAARIAGIRDRLTMLGVLVAASALCAVGGVILSANLRQFTPLAGQSYLMDAIAAVFIGTAFTRLGRVSILGTLGGVLFLAIIDNGLNLMGSIIW
;
A
#
# COMPACT_ATOMS: atom_id res chain seq x y z
N MET A 1 12.40 -26.56 1.61
CA MET A 1 11.35 -25.54 1.38
C MET A 1 10.87 -25.70 -0.05
N ALA A 2 9.56 -25.80 -0.30
CA ALA A 2 9.04 -26.18 -1.59
C ALA A 2 9.43 -25.15 -2.68
N PRO A 3 9.92 -25.60 -3.85
CA PRO A 3 10.45 -24.73 -4.92
C PRO A 3 9.41 -23.71 -5.43
N GLU A 4 8.11 -24.00 -5.29
CA GLU A 4 7.00 -23.10 -5.65
C GLU A 4 6.96 -21.80 -4.82
N TYR A 5 7.41 -21.82 -3.56
CA TYR A 5 7.44 -20.61 -2.71
C TYR A 5 8.56 -19.65 -3.10
N HIS A 6 9.64 -20.15 -3.69
CA HIS A 6 10.74 -19.34 -4.19
C HIS A 6 10.39 -18.69 -5.55
N ASP A 7 9.60 -19.36 -6.38
CA ASP A 7 9.10 -18.80 -7.64
C ASP A 7 8.02 -17.72 -7.45
N LEU A 8 7.31 -17.68 -6.31
CA LEU A 8 6.47 -16.52 -5.98
C LEU A 8 7.28 -15.26 -5.61
N ALA A 9 8.53 -15.43 -5.16
CA ALA A 9 9.42 -14.35 -4.78
C ALA A 9 10.39 -13.93 -5.90
N VAL A 10 10.81 -14.87 -6.74
CA VAL A 10 11.86 -14.71 -7.76
C VAL A 10 11.39 -15.12 -9.16
N GLY A 11 10.19 -15.70 -9.28
CA GLY A 11 9.65 -16.16 -10.55
C GLY A 11 9.44 -14.99 -11.49
N ASN A 12 9.93 -15.18 -12.72
CA ASN A 12 9.85 -14.20 -13.78
C ASN A 12 8.64 -14.57 -14.66
N LEU A 13 7.50 -13.92 -14.45
CA LEU A 13 6.41 -13.99 -15.42
C LEU A 13 6.74 -13.00 -16.55
N GLY A 14 7.47 -13.48 -17.57
CA GLY A 14 7.71 -12.70 -18.79
C GLY A 14 8.58 -11.44 -18.62
N GLY A 15 9.53 -11.43 -17.68
CA GLY A 15 10.52 -10.35 -17.52
C GLY A 15 10.17 -9.29 -16.46
N ILE A 16 9.04 -9.43 -15.76
CA ILE A 16 8.67 -8.59 -14.60
C ILE A 16 8.76 -9.46 -13.34
N PRO A 17 9.46 -8.99 -12.27
CA PRO A 17 9.45 -9.67 -10.99
C PRO A 17 8.01 -9.86 -10.50
N THR A 18 7.62 -11.10 -10.19
CA THR A 18 6.30 -11.45 -9.65
C THR A 18 5.81 -10.56 -8.49
N PRO A 19 6.65 -10.08 -7.55
CA PRO A 19 6.22 -9.14 -6.51
C PRO A 19 5.70 -7.80 -7.09
N VAL A 20 6.35 -7.29 -8.13
CA VAL A 20 5.98 -6.01 -8.78
C VAL A 20 4.64 -6.16 -9.49
N ALA A 21 4.41 -7.29 -10.18
CA ALA A 21 3.15 -7.58 -10.84
C ALA A 21 1.98 -7.71 -9.84
N ILE A 22 2.19 -8.36 -8.70
CA ILE A 22 1.18 -8.50 -7.64
C ILE A 22 0.84 -7.13 -7.03
N VAL A 23 1.85 -6.32 -6.72
CA VAL A 23 1.65 -4.96 -6.17
C VAL A 23 0.91 -4.08 -7.18
N LEU A 24 1.27 -4.13 -8.47
CA LEU A 24 0.56 -3.42 -9.53
C LEU A 24 -0.90 -3.87 -9.65
N ALA A 25 -1.16 -5.17 -9.61
CA ALA A 25 -2.52 -5.70 -9.66
C ALA A 25 -3.37 -5.27 -8.45
N LEU A 26 -2.80 -5.34 -7.24
CA LEU A 26 -3.45 -4.87 -6.01
C LEU A 26 -3.69 -3.36 -6.04
N TRP A 27 -2.72 -2.59 -6.51
CA TRP A 27 -2.85 -1.15 -6.67
C TRP A 27 -3.96 -0.80 -7.66
N LEU A 28 -4.02 -1.50 -8.80
CA LEU A 28 -5.06 -1.30 -9.81
C LEU A 28 -6.45 -1.67 -9.26
N ALA A 29 -6.54 -2.76 -8.49
CA ALA A 29 -7.78 -3.18 -7.84
C ALA A 29 -8.24 -2.16 -6.79
N ALA A 30 -7.33 -1.70 -5.93
CA ALA A 30 -7.62 -0.65 -4.96
C ALA A 30 -8.04 0.66 -5.63
N TRP A 31 -7.35 1.04 -6.71
CA TRP A 31 -7.69 2.22 -7.50
C TRP A 31 -9.09 2.12 -8.10
N LEU A 32 -9.40 0.99 -8.74
CA LEU A 32 -10.71 0.76 -9.34
C LEU A 32 -11.82 0.81 -8.28
N VAL A 33 -11.63 0.14 -7.15
CA VAL A 33 -12.59 0.15 -6.05
C VAL A 33 -12.78 1.58 -5.53
N THR A 34 -11.72 2.32 -5.24
CA THR A 34 -11.87 3.66 -4.64
C THR A 34 -12.34 4.73 -5.63
N GLU A 35 -11.94 4.67 -6.91
CA GLU A 35 -12.28 5.69 -7.91
C GLU A 35 -13.64 5.45 -8.57
N ARG A 36 -14.02 4.17 -8.79
CA ARG A 36 -15.27 3.83 -9.49
C ARG A 36 -16.44 3.48 -8.56
N THR A 37 -16.21 3.15 -7.29
CA THR A 37 -17.32 2.77 -6.39
C THR A 37 -17.83 3.94 -5.53
N LEU A 38 -19.13 3.91 -5.20
CA LEU A 38 -19.75 4.80 -4.22
C LEU A 38 -19.10 4.69 -2.84
N TRP A 39 -18.60 3.49 -2.50
CA TRP A 39 -17.92 3.22 -1.25
C TRP A 39 -16.68 4.09 -1.06
N GLY A 40 -15.87 4.28 -2.10
CA GLY A 40 -14.70 5.17 -2.07
C GLY A 40 -15.05 6.64 -1.81
N LYS A 41 -16.20 7.12 -2.30
CA LYS A 41 -16.69 8.49 -2.03
C LYS A 41 -17.11 8.65 -0.57
N TYR A 42 -17.78 7.64 0.00
CA TYR A 42 -18.12 7.64 1.43
C TYR A 42 -16.88 7.64 2.32
N VAL A 43 -15.86 6.84 1.97
CA VAL A 43 -14.59 6.81 2.71
C VAL A 43 -13.90 8.19 2.70
N ARG A 44 -13.82 8.83 1.52
CA ARG A 44 -13.24 10.18 1.40
C ARG A 44 -14.04 11.24 2.18
N ALA A 45 -15.37 11.12 2.26
CA ALA A 45 -16.21 12.03 3.02
C ALA A 45 -16.02 11.86 4.55
N ILE A 46 -16.00 10.61 5.03
CA ILE A 46 -15.76 10.29 6.45
C ILE A 46 -14.38 10.79 6.89
N GLY A 47 -13.35 10.62 6.06
CA GLY A 47 -11.99 11.08 6.36
C GLY A 47 -11.83 12.60 6.46
N GLN A 48 -12.76 13.40 5.92
CA GLN A 48 -12.75 14.86 6.07
C GLN A 48 -13.53 15.31 7.31
N ASN A 49 -14.73 14.75 7.52
CA ASN A 49 -15.54 15.04 8.70
C ASN A 49 -16.54 13.89 8.94
N SER A 50 -16.25 13.03 9.92
CA SER A 50 -17.09 11.89 10.30
C SER A 50 -18.45 12.32 10.86
N GLU A 51 -18.52 13.44 11.57
CA GLU A 51 -19.75 13.94 12.17
C GLU A 51 -20.71 14.47 11.10
N ALA A 52 -20.20 15.22 10.11
CA ALA A 52 -20.98 15.64 8.95
C ALA A 52 -21.46 14.46 8.11
N ALA A 53 -20.62 13.42 7.94
CA ALA A 53 -21.00 12.21 7.21
C ALA A 53 -22.13 11.44 7.93
N ARG A 54 -22.10 11.40 9.27
CA ARG A 54 -23.15 10.79 10.08
C ARG A 54 -24.48 11.53 9.96
N ILE A 55 -24.46 12.87 9.95
CA ILE A 55 -25.65 13.71 9.76
C ILE A 55 -26.22 13.51 8.34
N ALA A 56 -25.37 13.28 7.33
CA ALA A 56 -25.78 12.96 5.96
C ALA A 56 -26.36 11.53 5.76
N GLY A 57 -26.55 10.77 6.84
CA GLY A 57 -27.12 9.41 6.80
C GLY A 57 -26.13 8.32 6.40
N ILE A 58 -24.83 8.63 6.31
CA ILE A 58 -23.80 7.63 6.01
C ILE A 58 -23.53 6.80 7.26
N ARG A 59 -23.57 5.48 7.11
CA ARG A 59 -23.22 4.52 8.17
C ARG A 59 -21.70 4.50 8.34
N ASP A 60 -21.19 5.46 9.11
CA ASP A 60 -19.76 5.66 9.40
C ASP A 60 -19.09 4.35 9.88
N ARG A 61 -19.61 3.73 10.94
CA ARG A 61 -19.06 2.49 11.52
C ARG A 61 -18.92 1.34 10.52
N LEU A 62 -19.92 1.10 9.67
CA LEU A 62 -19.89 0.01 8.69
C LEU A 62 -18.88 0.30 7.57
N THR A 63 -18.80 1.56 7.16
CA THR A 63 -17.85 1.98 6.12
C THR A 63 -16.42 1.85 6.65
N MET A 64 -16.17 2.32 7.87
CA MET A 64 -14.86 2.21 8.54
C MET A 64 -14.44 0.75 8.78
N LEU A 65 -15.38 -0.12 9.17
CA LEU A 65 -15.12 -1.56 9.31
C LEU A 65 -14.73 -2.19 7.96
N GLY A 66 -15.43 -1.84 6.88
CA GLY A 66 -15.05 -2.29 5.54
C GLY A 66 -13.64 -1.84 5.15
N VAL A 67 -13.24 -0.62 5.52
CA VAL A 67 -11.90 -0.09 5.21
C VAL A 67 -10.84 -0.87 5.97
N LEU A 68 -11.10 -1.15 7.24
CA LEU A 68 -10.18 -1.93 8.07
C LEU A 68 -9.99 -3.35 7.51
N VAL A 69 -11.09 -4.02 7.15
CA VAL A 69 -11.03 -5.37 6.56
C VAL A 69 -10.27 -5.37 5.23
N ALA A 70 -10.53 -4.39 4.36
CA ALA A 70 -9.81 -4.25 3.09
C ALA A 70 -8.31 -4.01 3.32
N ALA A 71 -7.95 -3.09 4.24
CA ALA A 71 -6.56 -2.81 4.59
C ALA A 71 -5.86 -4.05 5.17
N SER A 72 -6.51 -4.79 6.06
CA SER A 72 -5.97 -6.05 6.60
C SER A 72 -5.76 -7.10 5.53
N ALA A 73 -6.66 -7.21 4.54
CA ALA A 73 -6.50 -8.13 3.42
C ALA A 73 -5.27 -7.77 2.56
N LEU A 74 -5.06 -6.49 2.27
CA LEU A 74 -3.87 -6.02 1.55
C LEU A 74 -2.58 -6.27 2.36
N CYS A 75 -2.60 -5.98 3.67
CA CYS A 75 -1.47 -6.26 4.55
C CYS A 75 -1.16 -7.76 4.64
N ALA A 76 -2.17 -8.62 4.65
CA ALA A 76 -1.98 -10.07 4.67
C ALA A 76 -1.23 -10.55 3.42
N VAL A 77 -1.59 -10.05 2.23
CA VAL A 77 -0.89 -10.38 0.98
C VAL A 77 0.56 -9.88 1.02
N GLY A 78 0.79 -8.66 1.50
CA GLY A 78 2.15 -8.12 1.68
C GLY A 78 2.99 -8.94 2.67
N GLY A 79 2.39 -9.40 3.77
CA GLY A 79 3.03 -10.26 4.77
C GLY A 79 3.42 -11.63 4.21
N VAL A 80 2.58 -12.23 3.37
CA VAL A 80 2.91 -13.49 2.68
C VAL A 80 4.12 -13.32 1.76
N ILE A 81 4.17 -12.23 0.97
CA ILE A 81 5.29 -11.94 0.08
C ILE A 81 6.58 -11.68 0.88
N LEU A 82 6.48 -10.93 1.98
CA LEU A 82 7.62 -10.67 2.87
C LEU A 82 8.13 -11.96 3.52
N SER A 83 7.23 -12.84 3.97
CA SER A 83 7.59 -14.14 4.54
C SER A 83 8.28 -15.06 3.54
N ALA A 84 7.98 -14.92 2.24
CA ALA A 84 8.68 -15.64 1.18
C ALA A 84 10.09 -15.08 0.89
N ASN A 85 10.31 -13.79 1.16
CA ASN A 85 11.61 -13.13 1.01
C ASN A 85 12.54 -13.35 2.22
N LEU A 86 11.98 -13.36 3.43
CA LEU A 86 12.76 -13.49 4.66
C LEU A 86 13.18 -14.94 4.90
N ARG A 87 14.48 -15.22 4.72
CA ARG A 87 15.10 -16.50 5.13
C ARG A 87 15.25 -16.65 6.64
N GLN A 88 14.94 -15.60 7.42
CA GLN A 88 15.16 -15.53 8.86
C GLN A 88 13.95 -14.90 9.55
N PHE A 89 13.42 -15.55 10.58
CA PHE A 89 12.30 -15.04 11.37
C PHE A 89 12.78 -13.88 12.24
N THR A 90 12.37 -12.66 11.91
CA THR A 90 12.47 -11.51 12.81
C THR A 90 11.07 -10.97 13.10
N PRO A 91 10.59 -11.03 14.36
CA PRO A 91 9.23 -10.62 14.71
C PRO A 91 8.94 -9.14 14.43
N LEU A 92 9.98 -8.29 14.38
CA LEU A 92 9.87 -6.85 14.18
C LEU A 92 10.03 -6.38 12.72
N ALA A 93 10.24 -7.28 11.75
CA ALA A 93 10.44 -6.87 10.34
C ALA A 93 9.30 -6.01 9.80
N GLY A 94 8.06 -6.23 10.25
CA GLY A 94 6.89 -5.49 9.77
C GLY A 94 6.82 -4.03 10.23
N GLN A 95 7.55 -3.64 11.28
CA GLN A 95 7.37 -2.33 11.92
C GLN A 95 7.93 -1.19 11.07
N SER A 96 9.09 -1.38 10.43
CA SER A 96 9.68 -0.36 9.53
C SER A 96 8.82 -0.12 8.30
N TYR A 97 8.24 -1.18 7.71
CA TYR A 97 7.34 -1.06 6.56
C TYR A 97 6.08 -0.24 6.87
N LEU A 98 5.58 -0.28 8.11
CA LEU A 98 4.43 0.53 8.50
C LEU A 98 4.76 2.02 8.45
N MET A 99 5.95 2.39 8.91
CA MET A 99 6.42 3.78 8.93
C MET A 99 6.71 4.28 7.52
N ASP A 100 7.40 3.48 6.71
CA ASP A 100 7.67 3.80 5.30
C ASP A 100 6.39 3.91 4.48
N ALA A 101 5.38 3.08 4.77
CA ALA A 101 4.08 3.18 4.11
C ALA A 101 3.38 4.50 4.44
N ILE A 102 3.39 4.94 5.71
CA ILE A 102 2.82 6.22 6.12
C ILE A 102 3.59 7.38 5.45
N ALA A 103 4.93 7.32 5.45
CA ALA A 103 5.77 8.32 4.80
C ALA A 103 5.50 8.41 3.30
N ALA A 104 5.40 7.27 2.61
CA ALA A 104 5.10 7.19 1.18
C ALA A 104 3.75 7.81 0.83
N VAL A 105 2.71 7.50 1.61
CA VAL A 105 1.38 8.06 1.43
C VAL A 105 1.39 9.57 1.67
N PHE A 106 2.11 10.02 2.70
CA PHE A 106 2.18 11.44 3.07
C PHE A 106 2.92 12.26 2.00
N ILE A 107 4.09 11.80 1.55
CA ILE A 107 4.83 12.38 0.42
C ILE A 107 3.96 12.37 -0.85
N GLY A 108 3.20 11.29 -1.04
CA GLY A 108 2.26 11.14 -2.16
C GLY A 108 1.18 12.21 -2.25
N THR A 109 0.81 12.86 -1.14
CA THR A 109 -0.19 13.93 -1.14
C THR A 109 0.27 15.19 -1.89
N ALA A 110 1.58 15.46 -1.90
CA ALA A 110 2.18 16.59 -2.62
C ALA A 110 2.02 16.48 -4.14
N PHE A 111 1.92 15.27 -4.69
CA PHE A 111 1.72 15.05 -6.13
C PHE A 111 0.27 15.29 -6.59
N THR A 112 -0.68 15.44 -5.66
CA THR A 112 -2.09 15.66 -6.00
C THR A 112 -2.42 17.15 -6.01
N ARG A 113 -2.96 17.67 -7.12
CA ARG A 113 -3.31 19.11 -7.30
C ARG A 113 -4.20 19.69 -6.19
N LEU A 114 -5.01 18.86 -5.54
CA LEU A 114 -5.92 19.28 -4.46
C LEU A 114 -5.33 19.15 -3.05
N GLY A 115 -4.07 18.71 -2.90
CA GLY A 115 -3.46 18.44 -1.59
C GLY A 115 -4.18 17.34 -0.79
N ARG A 116 -4.94 16.47 -1.47
CA ARG A 116 -5.71 15.37 -0.88
C ARG A 116 -5.01 14.05 -1.16
N VAL A 117 -5.18 13.09 -0.25
CA VAL A 117 -4.69 11.72 -0.43
C VAL A 117 -5.38 11.09 -1.64
N SER A 118 -4.58 10.64 -2.61
CA SER A 118 -5.03 9.95 -3.83
C SER A 118 -4.17 8.73 -4.07
N ILE A 119 -4.77 7.66 -4.57
CA ILE A 119 -4.09 6.39 -4.87
C ILE A 119 -2.99 6.58 -5.93
N LEU A 120 -3.22 7.48 -6.88
CA LEU A 120 -2.22 7.88 -7.88
C LEU A 120 -1.05 8.65 -7.24
N GLY A 121 -1.34 9.52 -6.26
CA GLY A 121 -0.31 10.23 -5.50
C GLY A 121 0.53 9.30 -4.63
N THR A 122 -0.10 8.32 -3.99
CA THR A 122 0.59 7.29 -3.19
C THR A 122 1.57 6.48 -4.04
N LEU A 123 1.21 6.12 -5.27
CA LEU A 123 2.14 5.43 -6.19
C LEU A 123 3.40 6.27 -6.45
N GLY A 124 3.22 7.57 -6.69
CA GLY A 124 4.32 8.52 -6.85
C GLY A 124 5.20 8.62 -5.61
N GLY A 125 4.60 8.67 -4.42
CA GLY A 125 5.33 8.69 -3.15
C GLY A 125 6.13 7.42 -2.87
N VAL A 126 5.55 6.25 -3.12
CA VAL A 126 6.25 4.95 -3.01
C VAL A 126 7.41 4.88 -3.99
N LEU A 127 7.20 5.28 -5.25
CA LEU A 127 8.26 5.28 -6.27
C LEU A 127 9.38 6.25 -5.91
N PHE A 128 9.05 7.42 -5.38
CA PHE A 128 10.02 8.42 -4.95
C PHE A 128 10.89 7.91 -3.80
N LEU A 129 10.27 7.32 -2.77
CA LEU A 129 11.02 6.69 -1.68
C LEU A 129 11.89 5.53 -2.17
N ALA A 130 11.38 4.69 -3.08
CA ALA A 130 12.15 3.58 -3.64
C ALA A 130 13.38 4.08 -4.44
N ILE A 131 13.25 5.18 -5.18
CA ILE A 131 14.37 5.79 -5.90
C ILE A 131 15.38 6.39 -4.93
N ILE A 132 14.93 7.08 -3.88
CA ILE A 132 15.81 7.63 -2.85
C ILE A 132 16.57 6.52 -2.14
N ASP A 133 15.87 5.45 -1.75
CA ASP A 133 16.46 4.31 -1.06
C ASP A 133 17.51 3.62 -1.94
N ASN A 134 17.19 3.34 -3.20
CA ASN A 134 18.15 2.81 -4.16
C ASN A 134 19.33 3.76 -4.40
N GLY A 135 19.07 5.07 -4.53
CA GLY A 135 20.10 6.08 -4.76
C GLY A 135 21.07 6.21 -3.59
N LEU A 136 20.54 6.24 -2.36
CA LEU A 136 21.34 6.30 -1.13
C LEU A 136 22.14 5.01 -0.90
N ASN A 137 21.55 3.86 -1.22
CA ASN A 137 22.25 2.57 -1.18
C ASN A 137 23.46 2.57 -2.14
N LEU A 138 23.29 3.06 -3.37
CA LEU A 138 24.39 3.20 -4.34
C LEU A 138 25.46 4.21 -3.89
N MET A 139 25.10 5.21 -3.08
CA MET A 139 26.03 6.18 -2.50
C MET A 139 26.77 5.65 -1.26
N GLY A 140 26.53 4.40 -0.86
CA GLY A 140 27.24 3.74 0.23
C GLY A 140 26.68 4.03 1.62
N SER A 141 25.57 4.76 1.74
CA SER A 141 24.79 4.82 2.99
C SER A 141 23.79 3.67 2.99
N ILE A 142 24.13 2.59 3.68
CA ILE A 142 23.14 1.58 4.06
C ILE A 142 22.13 2.28 4.97
N ILE A 143 20.91 2.48 4.46
CA ILE A 143 19.75 2.78 5.29
C ILE A 143 18.99 1.46 5.36
N TRP A 144 18.79 0.99 6.60
CA TRP A 144 18.22 -0.29 7.04
C TRP A 144 19.19 -1.46 7.23
#